data_AF-R9XID8-F1
#
_entry.id   AF-R9XID8-F1
#
_cell.length_a   1.000
_cell.length_b   1.000
_cell.length_c   1.000
_cell.angle_alpha   90.00
_cell.angle_beta   90.00
_cell.angle_gamma   90.00
#
_symmetry.space_group_name_H-M   'P 1'
#
loop_
_entity.id
_entity.type
_entity.pdbx_description
1 polymer ?
#
loop_
_entity_poly.entity_id
_entity_poly.type
_entity_poly.pdbx_seq_one_letter_code
_entity_poly.pdbx_strand_id
1 'polypeptide(L)'
;MLRQAIRRASSVPPNALKPAYPNANAAAGKAFLESMNATKQHAEHTSKLWMKIWYVVGIPAIALAAINTYFVEMEHAEHRKHLAHVPDEEWPKQYEFMNMRLKPFFWGSGDRTLFWNPVVNRNVKN
;
A
#
# COMPACT_ATOMS: atom_id res chain seq x y z
N MET A 1 48.03 10.96 31.41
CA MET A 1 48.32 11.27 32.83
C MET A 1 47.24 12.15 33.48
N LEU A 2 46.99 13.38 33.00
CA LEU A 2 46.07 14.34 33.64
C LEU A 2 44.59 13.86 33.76
N ARG A 3 44.03 13.23 32.71
CA ARG A 3 42.65 12.71 32.72
C ARG A 3 42.42 11.59 33.75
N GLN A 4 43.44 10.78 34.02
CA GLN A 4 43.38 9.72 35.04
C GLN A 4 43.47 10.32 36.45
N ALA A 5 44.23 11.40 36.64
CA ALA A 5 44.30 12.14 37.91
C ALA A 5 42.97 12.86 38.22
N ILE A 6 42.32 13.48 37.23
CA ILE A 6 41.01 14.13 37.40
C ILE A 6 39.91 13.12 37.76
N ARG A 7 39.90 11.93 37.15
CA ARG A 7 38.98 10.84 37.55
C ARG A 7 39.25 10.27 38.95
N ARG A 8 40.51 10.33 39.42
CA ARG A 8 40.87 9.94 40.80
C ARG A 8 40.50 11.00 41.84
N ALA A 9 40.42 12.27 41.43
CA ALA A 9 40.06 13.41 42.29
C ALA A 9 38.56 13.78 42.26
N SER A 10 37.79 13.27 41.29
CA SER A 10 36.34 13.48 41.25
C SER A 10 35.65 12.65 42.33
N SER A 11 35.20 13.31 43.40
CA SER A 11 34.34 12.68 44.40
C SER A 11 32.92 12.56 43.86
N VAL A 12 32.31 11.39 44.08
CA VAL A 12 30.90 11.15 43.76
C VAL A 12 30.06 12.05 44.67
N PRO A 13 29.08 12.83 44.17
CA PRO A 13 28.28 13.69 45.02
C PRO A 13 27.52 12.86 46.06
N PRO A 14 27.17 13.42 47.23
CA PRO A 14 26.73 12.66 48.40
C PRO A 14 25.47 11.81 48.18
N ASN A 15 24.69 12.09 47.14
CA ASN A 15 23.47 11.36 46.80
C ASN A 15 23.59 10.52 45.51
N ALA A 16 24.74 10.49 44.83
CA ALA A 16 24.84 9.83 43.52
C ALA A 16 24.71 8.31 43.55
N LEU A 17 24.92 7.67 44.71
CA LEU A 17 24.72 6.22 44.90
C LEU A 17 23.41 5.88 45.62
N LYS A 18 22.56 6.88 45.91
CA LYS A 18 21.26 6.62 46.53
C LYS A 18 20.32 5.99 45.49
N PRO A 19 19.48 5.01 45.88
CA PRO A 19 18.51 4.43 44.97
C PRO A 19 17.59 5.50 44.38
N ALA A 20 17.51 5.58 43.04
CA ALA A 20 16.67 6.57 42.36
C ALA A 20 15.17 6.28 42.51
N TYR A 21 14.79 5.01 42.64
CA TYR A 21 13.40 4.55 42.77
C TYR A 21 13.25 3.57 43.93
N PRO A 22 13.23 4.06 45.19
CA PRO A 22 13.19 3.19 46.37
C PRO A 22 11.85 2.45 46.54
N ASN A 23 10.75 3.01 46.01
CA ASN A 23 9.39 2.47 46.15
C ASN A 23 8.87 1.83 44.85
N ALA A 24 9.70 1.04 44.18
CA ALA A 24 9.29 0.36 42.96
C ALA A 24 8.17 -0.67 43.25
N ASN A 25 7.07 -0.60 42.52
CA ASN A 25 5.95 -1.52 42.68
C ASN A 25 6.20 -2.82 41.90
N ALA A 26 6.79 -3.81 42.58
CA ALA A 26 7.08 -5.11 41.99
C ALA A 26 5.81 -5.87 41.52
N ALA A 27 4.68 -5.67 42.20
CA ALA A 27 3.41 -6.32 41.82
C ALA A 27 2.88 -5.79 40.48
N ALA A 28 2.93 -4.46 40.29
CA ALA A 28 2.58 -3.85 39.00
C ALA A 28 3.52 -4.28 37.87
N GLY A 29 4.82 -4.40 38.16
CA GLY A 29 5.81 -4.94 37.21
C GLY A 29 5.50 -6.39 36.79
N LYS A 30 5.15 -7.25 37.75
CA LYS A 30 4.75 -8.64 37.47
C LYS A 30 3.46 -8.71 36.64
N ALA A 31 2.45 -7.92 37.01
CA ALA A 31 1.18 -7.85 36.26
C ALA A 31 1.40 -7.39 34.81
N PHE A 32 2.30 -6.43 34.58
CA PHE A 32 2.67 -6.01 33.23
C PHE A 32 3.31 -7.15 32.43
N LEU A 33 4.28 -7.88 33.01
CA LEU A 33 4.90 -9.03 32.35
C LEU A 33 3.87 -10.13 32.01
N GLU A 34 2.93 -10.40 32.91
CA GLU A 34 1.83 -11.33 32.68
C GLU A 34 0.93 -10.87 31.53
N SER A 35 0.57 -9.58 31.47
CA SER A 35 -0.23 -9.03 30.37
C SER A 35 0.48 -9.10 29.01
N MET A 36 1.81 -8.94 29.00
CA MET A 36 2.62 -9.05 27.78
C MET A 36 2.64 -10.49 27.27
N ASN A 37 2.78 -11.46 28.17
CA ASN A 37 2.72 -12.87 27.83
C ASN A 37 1.33 -13.29 27.33
N ALA A 38 0.26 -12.81 27.98
CA ALA A 38 -1.11 -13.03 27.53
C ALA A 38 -1.36 -12.45 26.14
N THR A 39 -0.89 -11.22 25.89
CA THR A 39 -0.99 -10.58 24.56
C THR A 39 -0.25 -11.38 23.50
N LYS A 40 0.96 -11.87 23.81
CA LYS A 40 1.73 -12.70 22.88
C LYS A 40 1.00 -14.00 22.52
N GLN A 41 0.43 -14.70 23.50
CA GLN A 41 -0.34 -15.92 23.27
C GLN A 41 -1.61 -15.65 22.45
N HIS A 42 -2.33 -14.57 22.77
CA HIS A 42 -3.51 -14.15 22.00
C HIS A 42 -3.16 -13.81 20.55
N ALA A 43 -2.04 -13.10 20.32
CA ALA A 43 -1.57 -12.76 18.99
C ALA A 43 -1.19 -14.01 18.18
N GLU A 44 -0.56 -15.00 18.80
CA GLU A 44 -0.23 -16.28 18.14
C GLU A 44 -1.51 -17.00 17.66
N HIS A 45 -2.54 -17.07 18.51
CA HIS A 45 -3.80 -17.69 18.13
C HIS A 45 -4.52 -16.91 17.02
N THR A 46 -4.60 -15.58 17.16
CA THR A 46 -5.26 -14.69 16.21
C THR A 46 -4.59 -14.74 14.84
N SER A 47 -3.25 -14.73 14.80
CA SER A 47 -2.49 -14.83 13.55
C SER A 47 -2.77 -16.15 12.83
N LYS A 48 -2.78 -17.28 13.55
CA LYS A 48 -3.13 -18.59 12.97
C LYS A 48 -4.56 -18.62 12.45
N LEU A 49 -5.51 -17.99 13.15
CA LEU A 49 -6.90 -17.88 12.70
C LEU A 49 -7.00 -17.11 11.37
N TRP A 50 -6.42 -15.92 11.29
CA TRP A 50 -6.45 -15.10 10.07
C TRP A 50 -5.74 -15.76 8.89
N MET A 51 -4.64 -16.45 9.15
CA MET A 51 -3.96 -17.24 8.13
C MET A 51 -4.88 -18.33 7.56
N LYS A 52 -5.63 -19.04 8.40
CA LYS A 52 -6.61 -20.04 7.95
C LYS A 52 -7.74 -19.40 7.14
N ILE A 53 -8.27 -18.26 7.58
CA ILE A 53 -9.31 -17.52 6.83
C ILE A 53 -8.78 -17.13 5.44
N TRP A 54 -7.55 -16.63 5.35
CA TRP A 54 -6.95 -16.29 4.07
C TRP A 54 -6.87 -17.49 3.12
N TYR A 55 -6.39 -18.64 3.60
CA TYR A 55 -6.29 -19.85 2.77
C TYR A 55 -7.65 -20.43 2.38
N VAL A 56 -8.63 -20.42 3.29
CA VAL A 56 -9.94 -21.07 3.08
C VAL A 56 -10.95 -20.16 2.40
N VAL A 57 -10.82 -18.84 2.54
CA VAL A 57 -11.78 -17.87 2.01
C VAL A 57 -11.11 -16.94 1.01
N GLY A 58 -10.00 -16.32 1.38
CA GLY A 58 -9.31 -15.33 0.53
C GLY A 58 -8.87 -15.90 -0.82
N ILE A 59 -8.15 -17.02 -0.81
CA ILE A 59 -7.68 -17.67 -2.04
C ILE A 59 -8.85 -18.13 -2.94
N PRO A 60 -9.86 -18.87 -2.44
CA PRO A 60 -11.01 -19.23 -3.27
C PRO A 60 -11.78 -18.04 -3.81
N ALA A 61 -11.98 -16.97 -3.02
CA ALA A 61 -12.65 -15.77 -3.49
C ALA A 61 -11.90 -15.10 -4.65
N ILE A 62 -10.57 -14.99 -4.54
CA ILE A 62 -9.73 -14.45 -5.62
C ILE A 62 -9.79 -15.36 -6.85
N ALA A 63 -9.73 -16.68 -6.69
CA ALA A 63 -9.81 -17.61 -7.80
C ALA A 63 -11.14 -17.46 -8.57
N LEU A 64 -12.26 -17.38 -7.86
CA LEU A 64 -13.58 -17.17 -8.47
C LEU A 64 -13.67 -15.82 -9.20
N ALA A 65 -13.19 -14.74 -8.57
CA ALA A 65 -13.18 -13.42 -9.18
C ALA A 65 -12.27 -13.37 -10.43
N ALA A 66 -11.12 -14.04 -10.39
CA ALA A 66 -10.19 -14.13 -11.50
C ALA A 66 -10.80 -14.88 -12.70
N ILE A 67 -11.50 -15.99 -12.46
CA ILE A 67 -12.20 -16.74 -13.52
C ILE A 67 -13.29 -15.87 -14.15
N ASN A 68 -14.10 -15.20 -13.34
CA ASN A 68 -15.15 -14.31 -13.84
C ASN A 68 -14.57 -13.16 -14.68
N THR A 69 -13.54 -12.49 -14.15
CA THR A 69 -12.87 -11.37 -14.84
C THR A 69 -12.22 -11.84 -16.13
N TYR A 70 -11.62 -13.03 -16.15
CA TYR A 70 -11.02 -13.61 -17.35
C TYR A 70 -12.03 -13.75 -18.49
N PHE A 71 -13.22 -14.30 -18.22
CA PHE A 71 -14.23 -14.45 -19.27
C PHE A 71 -14.72 -13.10 -19.81
N VAL A 72 -15.00 -12.14 -18.94
CA VAL A 72 -15.43 -10.80 -19.36
C VAL A 72 -14.32 -10.07 -20.12
N GLU A 73 -13.07 -10.20 -19.68
CA GLU A 73 -11.94 -9.55 -20.33
C GLU A 73 -11.61 -10.19 -21.69
N MET A 74 -11.86 -11.49 -21.88
CA MET A 74 -11.76 -12.13 -23.19
C MET A 74 -12.77 -11.54 -24.19
N GLU A 75 -14.01 -11.31 -23.78
CA GLU A 75 -15.02 -10.64 -24.61
C GLU A 75 -14.60 -9.20 -24.93
N HIS A 76 -14.10 -8.45 -23.94
CA HIS A 76 -13.58 -7.11 -24.17
C HIS A 76 -12.35 -7.09 -25.10
N ALA A 77 -11.48 -8.10 -25.01
CA ALA A 77 -10.32 -8.23 -25.88
C ALA A 77 -10.74 -8.44 -27.34
N GLU A 78 -11.71 -9.32 -27.61
CA GLU A 78 -12.26 -9.49 -28.96
C GLU A 78 -12.96 -8.23 -29.46
N HIS A 79 -13.75 -7.54 -28.62
CA HIS A 79 -14.36 -6.26 -29.00
C HIS A 79 -13.31 -5.21 -29.36
N ARG A 80 -12.22 -5.09 -28.60
CA ARG A 80 -11.12 -4.17 -28.94
C ARG A 80 -10.42 -4.55 -30.25
N LYS A 81 -10.28 -5.84 -30.56
CA LYS A 81 -9.77 -6.29 -31.87
C LYS A 81 -10.70 -5.86 -33.00
N HIS A 82 -12.02 -6.03 -32.86
CA HIS A 82 -12.97 -5.56 -33.86
C HIS A 82 -12.89 -4.04 -34.05
N LEU A 83 -12.90 -3.27 -32.95
CA LEU A 83 -12.77 -1.81 -33.00
C LEU A 83 -11.48 -1.35 -33.68
N ALA A 84 -10.37 -2.07 -33.53
CA ALA A 84 -9.10 -1.71 -34.16
C ALA A 84 -9.15 -1.70 -35.70
N HIS A 85 -10.07 -2.44 -36.31
CA HIS A 85 -10.23 -2.50 -37.77
C HIS A 85 -11.28 -1.51 -38.30
N VAL A 86 -12.04 -0.84 -37.44
CA VAL A 86 -13.00 0.20 -37.85
C VAL A 86 -12.21 1.42 -38.35
N PRO A 87 -12.46 1.91 -39.57
CA PRO A 87 -11.79 3.09 -40.10
C PRO A 87 -12.26 4.37 -39.39
N ASP A 88 -11.44 5.42 -39.40
CA ASP A 88 -11.74 6.67 -38.68
C ASP A 88 -12.93 7.41 -39.29
N GLU A 89 -13.21 7.21 -40.59
CA GLU A 89 -14.36 7.76 -41.30
C GLU A 89 -15.70 7.20 -40.80
N GLU A 90 -15.70 5.96 -40.30
CA GLU A 90 -16.87 5.31 -39.69
C GLU A 90 -16.94 5.56 -38.17
N TRP A 91 -15.93 6.22 -37.59
CA TRP A 91 -15.91 6.51 -36.16
C TRP A 91 -17.00 7.52 -35.81
N PRO A 92 -17.77 7.31 -34.73
CA PRO A 92 -18.83 8.24 -34.33
C PRO A 92 -18.31 9.67 -34.15
N LYS A 93 -19.05 10.63 -34.71
CA LYS A 93 -18.73 12.05 -34.54
C LYS A 93 -18.73 12.42 -33.05
N GLN A 94 -17.65 13.05 -32.62
CA GLN A 94 -17.44 13.40 -31.22
C GLN A 94 -18.22 14.65 -30.84
N TYR A 95 -18.77 14.67 -29.62
CA TYR A 95 -19.37 15.87 -29.06
C TYR A 95 -18.30 16.89 -28.68
N GLU A 96 -18.65 18.17 -28.62
CA GLU A 96 -17.72 19.28 -28.37
C GLU A 96 -16.96 19.19 -27.03
N PHE A 97 -17.58 18.55 -26.04
CA PHE A 97 -16.94 18.33 -24.73
C PHE A 97 -15.98 17.14 -24.72
N MET A 98 -16.02 16.26 -25.72
CA MET A 98 -15.12 15.12 -25.84
C MET A 98 -13.81 15.56 -26.49
N ASN A 99 -12.69 15.00 -26.04
CA ASN A 99 -11.34 15.30 -26.56
C ASN A 99 -10.98 16.80 -26.65
N MET A 100 -11.60 17.65 -25.83
CA MET A 100 -11.28 19.06 -25.76
C MET A 100 -9.80 19.29 -25.41
N ARG A 101 -9.16 20.24 -26.11
CA ARG A 101 -7.79 20.71 -25.83
C ARG A 101 -7.76 22.24 -25.87
N LEU A 102 -7.68 22.87 -24.69
CA LEU A 102 -7.48 24.32 -24.59
C LEU A 102 -6.03 24.72 -24.95
N LYS A 103 -5.07 23.89 -24.55
CA LYS A 103 -3.65 24.00 -24.89
C LYS A 103 -3.15 22.58 -25.19
N PRO A 104 -2.27 22.38 -26.19
CA PRO A 104 -1.64 21.08 -26.41
C PRO A 104 -0.86 20.65 -25.16
N PHE A 105 -0.80 19.34 -24.90
CA PHE A 105 0.10 18.79 -23.91
C PHE A 105 1.54 19.15 -24.25
N PHE A 106 2.38 19.30 -23.23
CA PHE A 106 3.79 19.69 -23.40
C PHE A 106 4.71 18.53 -23.79
N TRP A 107 4.16 17.33 -24.02
CA TRP A 107 4.90 16.13 -24.41
C TRP A 107 4.32 15.49 -25.66
N GLY A 108 5.12 14.65 -26.31
CA GLY A 108 4.71 13.89 -27.49
C GLY A 108 4.19 14.80 -28.60
N SER A 109 3.06 14.41 -29.20
CA SER A 109 2.39 15.21 -30.25
C SER A 109 1.47 16.31 -29.70
N GLY A 110 1.38 16.48 -28.38
CA GLY A 110 0.48 17.43 -27.73
C GLY A 110 -0.98 17.03 -27.64
N ASP A 111 -1.38 15.88 -28.21
CA ASP A 111 -2.79 15.45 -28.26
C ASP A 111 -3.12 14.25 -27.37
N ARG A 112 -2.11 13.40 -27.09
CA ARG A 112 -2.28 12.13 -26.39
C ARG A 112 -1.93 12.22 -24.91
N THR A 113 -2.80 11.67 -24.06
CA THR A 113 -2.58 11.51 -22.62
C THR A 113 -1.55 10.41 -22.31
N LEU A 114 -1.16 10.29 -21.04
CA LEU A 114 -0.20 9.25 -20.59
C LEU A 114 -0.69 7.82 -20.90
N PHE A 115 -1.96 7.53 -20.61
CA PHE A 115 -2.59 6.23 -20.88
C PHE A 115 -3.51 6.31 -22.11
N TRP A 116 -3.00 6.86 -23.22
CA TRP A 116 -3.75 6.95 -24.47
C TRP A 116 -3.65 5.65 -25.27
N ASN A 117 -4.77 4.97 -25.47
CA ASN A 117 -4.83 3.81 -26.36
C ASN A 117 -5.51 4.21 -27.69
N PRO A 118 -4.79 4.20 -28.83
CA PRO A 118 -5.34 4.67 -30.11
C PRO A 118 -6.50 3.83 -30.63
N VAL A 119 -6.72 2.62 -30.12
CA VAL A 119 -7.87 1.78 -30.51
C VAL A 119 -9.18 2.33 -29.94
N VAL A 120 -9.16 2.79 -28.68
CA VAL A 120 -10.37 3.16 -27.92
C VAL A 120 -10.46 4.66 -27.62
N ASN A 121 -9.33 5.36 -27.65
CA ASN A 121 -9.22 6.80 -27.52
C ASN A 121 -8.76 7.35 -28.87
N ARG A 122 -9.70 7.60 -29.77
CA ARG A 122 -9.42 8.26 -31.04
C ARG A 122 -9.79 9.72 -30.93
N ASN A 123 -9.00 10.61 -31.52
CA ASN A 123 -9.34 12.01 -31.70
C ASN A 123 -9.47 12.26 -33.21
N VAL A 124 -10.60 11.85 -33.77
CA VAL A 124 -10.87 11.99 -35.20
C VAL A 124 -11.20 13.45 -35.45
N LYS A 125 -10.32 14.14 -36.16
CA LYS A 125 -10.53 15.53 -36.56
C LYS A 125 -11.43 15.51 -37.79
N ASN A 126 -12.62 16.09 -37.65
CA ASN A 126 -13.50 16.36 -38.80
C ASN A 126 -12.86 17.39 -39.74
#